data_AF-A0A3C2AJN8-F1
#
_entry.id   AF-A0A3C2AJN8-F1
#
_cell.length_a   1.000
_cell.length_b   1.000
_cell.length_c   1.000
_cell.angle_alpha   90.00
_cell.angle_beta   90.00
_cell.angle_gamma   90.00
#
_symmetry.space_group_name_H-M   'P 1'
#
loop_
_entity.id
_entity.type
_entity.pdbx_description
1 polymer ?
#
loop_
_entity_poly.entity_id
_entity_poly.type
_entity_poly.pdbx_seq_one_letter_code
_entity_poly.pdbx_strand_id
1 'polypeptide(L)'
;MQLSKPKILDALDRELDMFSDKLLGTNSTAIIGGIHLFYLHENISMLAKVLGYPKLFLKVLHGCYRGESRDFSVVGKEYGKLLKTAAAQENKTDLGLIQREETEKFLDELEQSKMRLIENSEKWGCGMLDHYRLPHPLLGKITVRETLYVTILEVKYRRRLLSSSHLIIV
;
A
#
# COMPACT_ATOMS: atom_id res chain seq x y z
N MET A 1 13.34 5.54 14.30
CA MET A 1 12.96 4.34 15.06
C MET A 1 12.13 3.42 14.18
N GLN A 2 12.42 2.12 14.24
CA GLN A 2 11.59 1.09 13.62
C GLN A 2 10.23 1.02 14.32
N LEU A 3 9.16 0.88 13.55
CA LEU A 3 7.84 0.62 14.10
C LEU A 3 7.74 -0.86 14.47
N SER A 4 7.14 -1.13 15.62
CA SER A 4 6.79 -2.50 16.02
C SER A 4 5.72 -3.07 15.07
N LYS A 5 5.66 -4.40 14.94
CA LYS A 5 4.66 -5.06 14.08
C LYS A 5 3.22 -4.58 14.38
N PRO A 6 2.76 -4.52 15.65
CA PRO A 6 1.42 -3.99 15.95
C PRO A 6 1.21 -2.57 15.43
N LYS A 7 2.17 -1.66 15.67
CA LYS A 7 2.08 -0.27 15.16
C LYS A 7 2.04 -0.17 13.64
N ILE A 8 2.65 -1.12 12.92
CA ILE A 8 2.59 -1.19 11.45
C ILE A 8 1.18 -1.60 11.02
N LEU A 9 0.64 -2.66 11.62
CA LEU A 9 -0.68 -3.19 11.27
C LEU A 9 -1.79 -2.18 11.61
N ASP A 10 -1.73 -1.57 12.81
CA ASP A 10 -2.66 -0.51 13.22
C ASP A 10 -2.59 0.70 12.26
N ALA A 11 -1.41 1.02 11.75
CA ALA A 11 -1.23 2.12 10.81
C ALA A 11 -1.72 1.77 9.40
N LEU A 12 -1.58 0.52 8.95
CA LEU A 12 -2.11 0.05 7.69
C LEU A 12 -3.64 0.06 7.71
N ASP A 13 -4.23 -0.53 8.75
CA ASP A 13 -5.68 -0.64 8.92
C ASP A 13 -6.31 0.76 8.92
N ARG A 14 -5.85 1.64 9.81
CA ARG A 14 -6.35 3.02 9.90
C ARG A 14 -6.21 3.80 8.59
N GLU A 15 -5.07 3.74 7.90
CA GLU A 15 -4.91 4.55 6.68
C GLU A 15 -5.75 4.02 5.52
N LEU A 16 -5.99 2.71 5.45
CA LEU A 16 -6.89 2.10 4.47
C LEU A 16 -8.35 2.45 4.77
N ASP A 17 -8.77 2.42 6.03
CA ASP A 17 -10.11 2.87 6.43
C ASP A 17 -10.33 4.35 6.08
N MET A 18 -9.36 5.22 6.43
CA MET A 18 -9.40 6.64 6.07
C MET A 18 -9.42 6.86 4.54
N PHE A 19 -8.89 5.94 3.74
CA PHE A 19 -8.96 6.00 2.30
C PHE A 19 -10.35 5.61 1.79
N SER A 20 -10.90 4.51 2.29
CA SER A 20 -12.24 4.01 1.96
C SER A 20 -13.34 4.99 2.36
N ASP A 21 -13.32 5.47 3.60
CA ASP A 21 -14.28 6.44 4.14
C ASP A 21 -14.33 7.71 3.28
N LYS A 22 -13.17 8.14 2.80
CA LYS A 22 -13.06 9.33 1.97
C LYS A 22 -13.71 9.16 0.60
N LEU A 23 -13.63 7.96 0.01
CA LEU A 23 -14.30 7.67 -1.26
C LEU A 23 -15.82 7.56 -1.06
N LEU A 24 -16.26 6.87 0.00
CA LEU A 24 -17.69 6.71 0.33
C LEU A 24 -18.37 8.02 0.74
N GLY A 25 -17.65 8.93 1.39
CA GLY A 25 -18.15 10.24 1.81
C GLY A 25 -18.43 11.21 0.65
N THR A 26 -18.14 10.82 -0.60
CA THR A 26 -18.50 11.62 -1.77
C THR A 26 -19.93 11.30 -2.21
N ASN A 27 -20.77 12.32 -2.38
CA ASN A 27 -22.19 12.19 -2.78
C ASN A 27 -22.38 12.17 -4.31
N SER A 28 -21.36 11.78 -5.06
CA SER A 28 -21.36 11.78 -6.52
C SER A 28 -21.78 10.41 -7.07
N THR A 29 -22.35 10.41 -8.28
CA THR A 29 -22.64 9.18 -9.05
C THR A 29 -21.38 8.61 -9.71
N ALA A 30 -20.35 9.44 -9.91
CA ALA A 30 -19.04 9.04 -10.41
C ALA A 30 -17.91 9.73 -9.64
N ILE A 31 -16.78 9.04 -9.53
CA ILE A 31 -15.60 9.52 -8.81
C ILE A 31 -14.43 9.63 -9.78
N ILE A 32 -13.79 10.80 -9.80
CA ILE A 32 -12.52 11.03 -10.51
C ILE A 32 -11.39 10.49 -9.67
N GLY A 33 -10.49 9.71 -10.28
CA GLY A 33 -9.36 9.08 -9.58
C GLY A 33 -9.58 7.60 -9.27
N GLY A 34 -10.47 6.93 -10.00
CA GLY A 34 -10.66 5.48 -9.90
C GLY A 34 -9.37 4.68 -10.11
N ILE A 35 -8.43 5.21 -10.90
CA ILE A 35 -7.11 4.59 -11.08
C ILE A 35 -6.33 4.45 -9.76
N HIS A 36 -6.51 5.37 -8.80
CA HIS A 36 -5.83 5.29 -7.51
C HIS A 36 -6.41 4.18 -6.62
N LEU A 37 -7.72 3.96 -6.67
CA LEU A 37 -8.37 2.83 -6.01
C LEU A 37 -7.88 1.52 -6.62
N PHE A 38 -7.85 1.44 -7.95
CA PHE A 38 -7.36 0.27 -8.69
C PHE A 38 -5.93 -0.11 -8.29
N TYR A 39 -4.98 0.83 -8.38
CA TYR A 39 -3.59 0.55 -8.02
C TYR A 39 -3.42 0.18 -6.55
N LEU A 40 -4.22 0.78 -5.67
CA LEU A 40 -4.17 0.44 -4.25
C LEU A 40 -4.66 -0.99 -4.02
N HIS A 41 -5.81 -1.34 -4.60
CA HIS A 41 -6.35 -2.70 -4.54
C HIS A 41 -5.36 -3.73 -5.11
N GLU A 42 -4.74 -3.46 -6.25
CA GLU A 42 -3.75 -4.35 -6.85
C GLU A 42 -2.54 -4.55 -5.92
N ASN A 43 -1.96 -3.46 -5.40
CA ASN A 43 -0.82 -3.54 -4.48
C ASN A 43 -1.15 -4.31 -3.20
N ILE A 44 -2.29 -4.01 -2.55
CA ILE A 44 -2.70 -4.65 -1.29
C ILE A 44 -3.02 -6.13 -1.51
N SER A 45 -3.78 -6.45 -2.56
CA SER A 45 -4.15 -7.84 -2.86
C SER A 45 -2.94 -8.70 -3.23
N MET A 46 -1.98 -8.15 -3.99
CA MET A 46 -0.74 -8.82 -4.33
C MET A 46 0.11 -9.06 -3.08
N LEU A 47 0.28 -8.04 -2.23
CA LEU A 47 1.05 -8.17 -1.00
C LEU A 47 0.41 -9.19 -0.04
N ALA A 48 -0.92 -9.16 0.11
CA ALA A 48 -1.65 -10.13 0.91
C ALA A 48 -1.38 -11.57 0.46
N LYS A 49 -1.42 -11.82 -0.86
CA LYS A 49 -1.11 -13.13 -1.46
C LYS A 49 0.34 -13.54 -1.17
N VAL A 50 1.29 -12.66 -1.44
CA VAL A 50 2.73 -12.92 -1.25
C VAL A 50 3.07 -13.25 0.21
N LEU A 51 2.48 -12.54 1.18
CA LEU A 51 2.71 -12.82 2.61
C LEU A 51 2.03 -14.10 3.10
N GLY A 52 1.08 -14.64 2.33
CA GLY A 52 0.48 -15.96 2.56
C GLY A 52 1.31 -17.13 2.04
N TYR A 53 2.33 -16.90 1.21
CA TYR A 53 3.17 -17.98 0.67
C TYR A 53 4.09 -18.60 1.73
N PRO A 54 4.47 -19.88 1.54
CA PRO A 54 5.50 -20.51 2.38
C PRO A 54 6.78 -19.69 2.37
N LYS A 55 7.30 -19.35 3.55
CA LYS A 55 8.46 -18.45 3.71
C LYS A 55 9.69 -18.93 2.94
N LEU A 56 9.89 -20.24 2.81
CA LEU A 56 10.99 -20.82 2.03
C LEU A 56 10.96 -20.37 0.56
N PHE A 57 9.77 -20.22 -0.03
CA PHE A 57 9.61 -19.76 -1.40
C PHE A 57 10.16 -18.34 -1.59
N LEU A 58 9.83 -17.44 -0.67
CA LEU A 58 10.32 -16.06 -0.68
C LEU A 58 11.84 -15.98 -0.52
N LYS A 59 12.42 -16.84 0.34
CA LYS A 59 13.88 -16.94 0.51
C LYS A 59 14.57 -17.40 -0.77
N VAL A 60 14.00 -18.36 -1.51
CA VAL A 60 14.59 -18.85 -2.76
C VAL A 60 14.53 -17.78 -3.85
N LEU A 61 13.38 -17.10 -4.01
CA LEU A 61 13.20 -16.11 -5.09
C LEU A 61 13.92 -14.78 -4.84
N HIS A 62 13.90 -14.31 -3.60
CA HIS A 62 14.30 -12.94 -3.28
C HIS A 62 15.46 -12.85 -2.29
N GLY A 63 15.85 -13.99 -1.73
CA GLY A 63 16.91 -14.07 -0.74
C GLY A 63 16.49 -13.52 0.62
N CYS A 64 17.45 -13.53 1.53
CA CYS A 64 17.30 -12.96 2.87
C CYS A 64 18.24 -11.78 3.08
N TYR A 65 17.91 -10.96 4.07
CA TYR A 65 18.72 -9.90 4.62
C TYR A 65 19.25 -10.33 6.00
N ARG A 66 20.50 -9.97 6.29
CA ARG A 66 21.19 -10.39 7.54
C ARG A 66 21.23 -9.29 8.61
N GLY A 67 20.83 -8.07 8.27
CA GLY A 67 20.76 -6.95 9.20
C GLY A 67 19.34 -6.65 9.63
N GLU A 68 19.17 -5.49 10.28
CA GLU A 68 17.87 -4.96 10.64
C GLU A 68 17.32 -4.04 9.53
N SER A 69 16.00 -4.00 9.39
CA SER A 69 15.37 -3.05 8.47
C SER A 69 15.73 -1.60 8.80
N ARG A 70 15.71 -0.75 7.79
CA ARG A 70 15.84 0.69 8.00
C ARG A 70 14.68 1.23 8.83
N ASP A 71 14.91 2.35 9.48
CA ASP A 71 13.89 3.11 10.19
C ASP A 71 12.79 3.61 9.25
N PHE A 72 11.55 3.68 9.76
CA PHE A 72 10.39 4.17 8.99
C PHE A 72 10.63 5.56 8.37
N SER A 73 11.27 6.46 9.12
CA SER A 73 11.60 7.81 8.64
C SER A 73 12.64 7.80 7.51
N VAL A 74 13.60 6.87 7.55
CA VAL A 74 14.63 6.73 6.52
C VAL A 74 14.00 6.20 5.24
N VAL A 75 13.21 5.12 5.35
CA VAL A 75 12.46 4.56 4.21
C VAL A 75 11.53 5.60 3.61
N GLY A 76 10.80 6.35 4.44
CA GLY A 76 9.91 7.40 3.96
C GLY A 76 10.61 8.54 3.24
N LYS A 77 11.80 8.94 3.71
CA LYS A 77 12.62 9.96 3.05
C LYS A 77 13.13 9.49 1.69
N GLU A 78 13.61 8.25 1.58
CA GLU A 78 14.12 7.68 0.33
C GLU A 78 12.99 7.43 -0.66
N TYR A 79 11.92 6.77 -0.22
CA TYR A 79 10.71 6.55 -1.01
C TYR A 79 10.15 7.86 -1.54
N GLY A 80 10.00 8.88 -0.69
CA GLY A 80 9.48 10.19 -1.08
C GLY A 80 10.34 10.91 -2.13
N LYS A 81 11.66 10.71 -2.14
CA LYS A 81 12.53 11.27 -3.20
C LYS A 81 12.25 10.62 -4.56
N LEU A 82 12.17 9.29 -4.58
CA LEU A 82 11.93 8.52 -5.80
C LEU A 82 10.50 8.72 -6.33
N LEU A 83 9.53 8.79 -5.40
CA LEU A 83 8.13 9.03 -5.73
C LEU A 83 7.92 10.37 -6.42
N LYS A 84 8.67 11.43 -6.09
CA LYS A 84 8.55 12.72 -6.79
C LYS A 84 8.83 12.59 -8.29
N THR A 85 9.84 11.79 -8.65
CA THR A 85 10.17 11.53 -10.06
C THR A 85 9.12 10.65 -10.73
N ALA A 86 8.65 9.60 -10.05
CA ALA A 86 7.61 8.72 -10.57
C ALA A 86 6.24 9.42 -10.71
N ALA A 87 5.85 10.22 -9.72
CA ALA A 87 4.60 10.98 -9.70
C ALA A 87 4.51 12.01 -10.82
N ALA A 88 5.64 12.60 -11.24
CA ALA A 88 5.67 13.49 -12.40
C ALA A 88 5.30 12.78 -13.72
N GLN A 89 5.43 11.46 -13.77
CA GLN A 89 4.98 10.62 -14.88
C GLN A 89 3.52 10.20 -14.69
N GLU A 90 3.12 9.80 -13.48
CA GLU A 90 1.73 9.39 -13.15
C GLU A 90 0.73 10.55 -13.33
N ASN A 91 1.12 11.80 -13.05
CA ASN A 91 0.27 12.98 -13.27
C ASN A 91 -0.06 13.25 -14.75
N LYS A 92 0.58 12.56 -15.70
CA LYS A 92 0.26 12.64 -17.13
C LYS A 92 -0.74 11.56 -17.56
N THR A 93 -1.08 10.64 -16.67
CA THR A 93 -2.01 9.55 -16.92
C THR A 93 -3.44 10.02 -16.66
N ASP A 94 -4.37 9.56 -17.49
CA ASP A 94 -5.80 9.77 -17.27
C ASP A 94 -6.21 9.17 -15.92
N LEU A 95 -6.82 10.00 -15.06
CA LEU A 95 -7.22 9.62 -13.71
C LEU A 95 -8.38 8.60 -13.71
N GLY A 96 -9.07 8.47 -14.85
CA GLY A 96 -10.21 7.59 -15.01
C GLY A 96 -11.42 8.05 -14.21
N LEU A 97 -12.60 7.86 -14.80
CA LEU A 97 -13.89 7.95 -14.12
C LEU A 97 -14.32 6.55 -13.74
N ILE A 98 -14.70 6.36 -12.48
CA ILE A 98 -15.29 5.12 -11.99
C ILE A 98 -16.70 5.41 -11.47
N GLN A 99 -17.65 4.54 -11.81
CA GLN A 99 -19.01 4.66 -11.29
C GLN A 99 -19.04 4.32 -9.80
N ARG A 100 -20.02 4.86 -9.09
CA ARG A 100 -20.15 4.64 -7.65
C ARG A 100 -20.31 3.16 -7.29
N GLU A 101 -21.15 2.44 -8.02
CA GLU A 101 -21.42 1.01 -7.79
C GLU A 101 -20.13 0.17 -7.99
N GLU A 102 -19.32 0.55 -8.98
CA GLU A 102 -18.04 -0.10 -9.23
C GLU A 102 -17.02 0.25 -8.13
N THR A 103 -17.05 1.49 -7.63
CA THR A 103 -16.22 1.92 -6.49
C THR A 103 -16.57 1.12 -5.24
N GLU A 104 -17.85 0.98 -4.90
CA GLU A 104 -18.31 0.22 -3.73
C GLU A 104 -17.84 -1.24 -3.82
N LYS A 105 -17.97 -1.86 -5.00
CA LYS A 105 -17.43 -3.21 -5.24
C LYS A 105 -15.91 -3.28 -5.02
N PHE A 106 -15.13 -2.35 -5.57
CA PHE A 106 -13.67 -2.35 -5.39
C PHE A 106 -13.27 -2.08 -3.94
N LEU A 107 -14.04 -1.30 -3.19
CA LEU A 107 -13.81 -1.07 -1.78
C LEU A 107 -14.06 -2.34 -0.95
N ASP A 108 -15.10 -3.12 -1.28
CA ASP A 108 -15.32 -4.43 -0.65
C ASP A 108 -14.16 -5.40 -0.93
N GLU A 109 -13.65 -5.42 -2.17
CA GLU A 109 -12.48 -6.25 -2.54
C GLU A 109 -11.19 -5.77 -1.85
N LEU A 110 -11.02 -4.45 -1.71
CA LEU A 110 -9.93 -3.85 -0.98
C LEU A 110 -9.99 -4.21 0.50
N GLU A 111 -11.18 -4.17 1.12
CA GLU A 111 -11.39 -4.53 2.53
C GLU A 111 -11.03 -6.00 2.77
N GLN A 112 -11.49 -6.91 1.92
CA GLN A 112 -11.09 -8.32 2.01
C GLN A 112 -9.58 -8.51 1.85
N SER A 113 -8.95 -7.75 0.96
CA SER A 113 -7.51 -7.80 0.75
C SER A 113 -6.74 -7.22 1.95
N LYS A 114 -7.24 -6.15 2.58
CA LYS A 114 -6.73 -5.57 3.82
C LYS A 114 -6.78 -6.59 4.95
N MET A 115 -7.93 -7.22 5.19
CA MET A 115 -8.09 -8.23 6.24
C MET A 115 -7.10 -9.38 6.05
N ARG A 116 -6.97 -9.90 4.83
CA ARG A 116 -5.99 -10.96 4.51
C ARG A 116 -4.54 -10.50 4.70
N LEU A 117 -4.22 -9.25 4.33
CA LEU A 117 -2.89 -8.69 4.52
C LEU A 117 -2.53 -8.63 6.01
N ILE A 118 -3.45 -8.14 6.85
CA ILE A 118 -3.26 -8.06 8.31
C ILE A 118 -3.09 -9.46 8.89
N GLU A 119 -4.02 -10.37 8.62
CA GLU A 119 -3.99 -11.76 9.13
C GLU A 119 -2.70 -12.49 8.71
N ASN A 120 -2.31 -12.37 7.44
CA ASN A 120 -1.07 -12.97 6.96
C ASN A 120 0.14 -12.34 7.65
N SER A 121 0.18 -11.02 7.80
CA SER A 121 1.29 -10.32 8.48
C SER A 121 1.41 -10.69 9.96
N GLU A 122 0.30 -10.98 10.64
CA GLU A 122 0.31 -11.43 12.04
C GLU A 122 1.06 -12.76 12.22
N LYS A 123 0.94 -13.68 11.25
CA LYS A 123 1.63 -14.99 11.20
C LYS A 123 3.15 -14.88 10.99
N TRP A 124 3.67 -13.68 10.79
CA TRP A 124 5.11 -13.42 10.69
C TRP A 124 5.69 -13.04 12.06
N GLY A 125 6.75 -13.74 12.47
CA GLY A 125 7.52 -13.35 13.64
C GLY A 125 8.22 -12.00 13.42
N CYS A 126 8.42 -11.22 14.50
CA CYS A 126 9.00 -9.87 14.39
C CYS A 126 10.34 -9.86 13.63
N GLY A 127 11.26 -10.77 13.95
CA GLY A 127 12.55 -10.86 13.25
C GLY A 127 12.46 -11.40 11.82
N MET A 128 11.36 -12.06 11.43
CA MET A 128 11.17 -12.51 10.06
C MET A 128 10.87 -11.34 9.12
N LEU A 129 10.20 -10.30 9.60
CA LEU A 129 9.92 -9.10 8.79
C LEU A 129 11.20 -8.39 8.35
N ASP A 130 12.26 -8.48 9.15
CA ASP A 130 13.59 -7.94 8.86
C ASP A 130 14.44 -8.87 8.00
N HIS A 131 14.15 -10.17 8.03
CA HIS A 131 14.97 -11.19 7.39
C HIS A 131 14.60 -11.47 5.94
N TYR A 132 13.31 -11.49 5.59
CA TYR A 132 12.89 -11.80 4.21
C TYR A 132 12.80 -10.54 3.37
N ARG A 133 13.10 -10.66 2.08
CA ARG A 133 13.04 -9.55 1.13
C ARG A 133 11.96 -9.75 0.08
N LEU A 134 11.41 -8.64 -0.39
CA LEU A 134 10.49 -8.56 -1.51
C LEU A 134 11.01 -7.53 -2.52
N PRO A 135 10.78 -7.74 -3.83
CA PRO A 135 11.07 -6.72 -4.83
C PRO A 135 10.07 -5.56 -4.70
N HIS A 136 10.57 -4.34 -4.82
CA HIS A 136 9.78 -3.12 -4.86
C HIS A 136 10.15 -2.30 -6.11
N PRO A 137 9.18 -1.76 -6.88
CA PRO A 137 9.46 -1.06 -8.13
C PRO A 137 10.46 0.09 -8.00
N LEU A 138 10.34 0.91 -6.94
CA LEU A 138 11.19 2.08 -6.75
C LEU A 138 12.43 1.80 -5.90
N LEU A 139 12.36 0.87 -4.95
CA LEU A 139 13.38 0.72 -3.90
C LEU A 139 14.24 -0.53 -4.09
N GLY A 140 14.00 -1.31 -5.16
CA GLY A 140 14.66 -2.58 -5.38
C GLY A 140 14.24 -3.62 -4.35
N LYS A 141 15.17 -4.49 -3.93
CA LYS A 141 14.88 -5.54 -2.95
C LYS A 141 14.97 -4.98 -1.53
N ILE A 142 13.82 -4.88 -0.87
CA ILE A 142 13.68 -4.35 0.51
C ILE A 142 13.11 -5.43 1.43
N THR A 143 13.24 -5.26 2.74
CA THR A 143 12.71 -6.25 3.70
C THR A 143 11.18 -6.23 3.70
N VAL A 144 10.54 -7.30 4.18
CA VAL A 144 9.07 -7.33 4.33
C VAL A 144 8.57 -6.19 5.22
N ARG A 145 9.31 -5.84 6.29
CA ARG A 145 9.00 -4.69 7.15
C ARG A 145 8.98 -3.40 6.35
N GLU A 146 10.01 -3.18 5.53
CA GLU A 146 10.12 -1.98 4.70
C GLU A 146 9.05 -1.95 3.61
N THR A 147 8.67 -3.10 3.05
CA THR A 147 7.53 -3.18 2.13
C THR A 147 6.24 -2.71 2.81
N LEU A 148 5.95 -3.18 4.02
CA LEU A 148 4.77 -2.71 4.79
C LEU A 148 4.84 -1.20 5.09
N TYR A 149 6.04 -0.68 5.39
CA TYR A 149 6.22 0.78 5.55
C TYR A 149 5.87 1.55 4.29
N VAL A 150 6.35 1.08 3.14
CA VAL A 150 6.08 1.73 1.85
C VAL A 150 4.61 1.65 1.51
N THR A 151 3.94 0.53 1.81
CA THR A 151 2.48 0.40 1.65
C THR A 151 1.72 1.46 2.47
N ILE A 152 2.09 1.70 3.73
CA ILE A 152 1.49 2.80 4.53
C ILE A 152 1.69 4.16 3.83
N LEU A 153 2.88 4.40 3.30
CA LEU A 153 3.22 5.66 2.63
C LEU A 153 2.49 5.83 1.28
N GLU A 154 2.28 4.74 0.55
CA GLU A 154 1.49 4.67 -0.68
C GLU A 154 0.03 5.01 -0.43
N VAL A 155 -0.61 4.37 0.55
CA VAL A 155 -2.00 4.66 0.94
C VAL A 155 -2.15 6.15 1.29
N LYS A 156 -1.24 6.67 2.14
CA LYS A 156 -1.19 8.10 2.50
C LYS A 156 -1.06 9.01 1.30
N TYR A 157 -0.21 8.65 0.34
CA TYR A 157 0.01 9.43 -0.87
C TYR A 157 -1.26 9.46 -1.75
N ARG A 158 -1.83 8.30 -2.05
CA ARG A 158 -3.04 8.20 -2.88
C ARG A 158 -4.24 8.91 -2.24
N ARG A 159 -4.42 8.78 -0.92
CA ARG A 159 -5.45 9.53 -0.17
C ARG A 159 -5.28 11.04 -0.32
N ARG A 160 -4.05 11.56 -0.34
CA ARG A 160 -3.78 12.99 -0.60
C ARG A 160 -4.08 13.39 -2.04
N LEU A 161 -3.80 12.54 -3.03
CA LEU A 161 -4.16 12.83 -4.42
C LEU A 161 -5.67 13.01 -4.57
N LEU A 162 -6.48 12.18 -3.93
CA LEU A 162 -7.94 12.36 -3.86
C LEU A 162 -8.37 13.66 -3.16
N SER A 163 -7.49 14.37 -2.44
CA SER A 163 -7.79 15.67 -1.81
C SER A 163 -7.39 16.85 -2.69
N SER A 164 -6.35 16.67 -3.52
CA SER A 164 -5.75 17.74 -4.31
C SER A 164 -6.31 17.79 -5.72
N SER A 165 -6.64 16.64 -6.30
CA SER A 165 -7.52 16.58 -7.45
C SER A 165 -8.86 17.14 -6.98
N HIS A 166 -9.23 18.32 -7.47
CA HIS A 166 -10.59 18.80 -7.30
C HIS A 166 -11.48 17.66 -7.77
N LEU A 167 -12.22 17.06 -6.84
CA LEU A 167 -13.42 16.30 -7.14
C LEU A 167 -14.28 17.25 -7.98
N ILE A 168 -14.11 17.21 -9.30
CA ILE A 168 -15.11 17.72 -10.22
C ILE A 168 -16.21 16.67 -10.14
N ILE A 169 -17.00 16.83 -9.08
CA ILE A 169 -18.31 16.22 -8.93
C ILE A 169 -19.11 16.77 -10.10
N VAL A 170 -19.30 15.96 -11.14
CA VAL A 170 -20.32 16.21 -12.16
C VAL A 170 -21.55 15.42 -11.79
#